data_AF-A0A377ZDY1-F1
#
_entry.id   AF-A0A377ZDY1-F1
#
_cell.length_a   1.000
_cell.length_b   1.000
_cell.length_c   1.000
_cell.angle_alpha   90.00
_cell.angle_beta   90.00
_cell.angle_gamma   90.00
#
_symmetry.space_group_name_H-M   'P 1'
#
loop_
_entity.id
_entity.type
_entity.pdbx_description
1 polymer ?
#
loop_
_entity_poly.entity_id
_entity_poly.type
_entity_poly.pdbx_seq_one_letter_code
_entity_poly.pdbx_strand_id
1 'polypeptide(L)'
;MYFEKDQYVSTEGRLKNTLSDGTEAENVDVELLNTRFTPINLAETPAVAADGTIARPDVIPVAVAEQDGSASLPFYARYYATDAATAGKVATYVNFTVVYP
;
A
#
# COMPACT_ATOMS: atom_id res chain seq x y z
N MET A 1 5.07 9.37 5.52
CA MET A 1 4.22 8.23 5.90
C MET A 1 4.66 6.98 5.16
N TYR A 2 4.29 5.79 5.62
CA TYR A 2 4.44 4.54 4.89
C TYR A 2 3.28 3.59 5.19
N PHE A 3 3.00 2.69 4.24
CA PHE A 3 2.10 1.56 4.46
C PHE A 3 2.87 0.41 5.10
N GLU A 4 2.24 -0.27 6.05
CA GLU A 4 2.88 -1.27 6.88
C GLU A 4 2.85 -2.65 6.23
N LYS A 5 3.92 -3.42 6.42
CA LYS A 5 3.93 -4.84 6.09
C LYS A 5 3.21 -5.61 7.19
N ASP A 6 2.25 -6.44 6.79
CA ASP A 6 1.61 -7.42 7.66
C ASP A 6 1.44 -8.79 6.97
N GLN A 7 0.64 -9.68 7.56
CA GLN A 7 0.39 -11.02 7.02
C GLN A 7 -0.45 -11.03 5.71
N TYR A 8 -1.15 -9.94 5.40
CA TYR A 8 -1.97 -9.79 4.20
C TYR A 8 -1.19 -9.20 3.03
N VAL A 9 0.09 -8.84 3.24
CA VAL A 9 1.00 -8.47 2.17
C VAL A 9 1.62 -9.72 1.53
N SER A 10 1.60 -9.80 0.19
CA SER A 10 2.23 -10.87 -0.60
C SER A 10 3.76 -10.75 -0.57
N THR A 11 4.45 -11.80 -0.98
CA THR A 11 5.92 -11.79 -1.12
C THR A 11 6.41 -10.76 -2.14
N GLU A 12 5.58 -10.42 -3.12
CA GLU A 12 5.85 -9.41 -4.15
C GLU A 12 5.44 -8.00 -3.70
N GLY A 13 4.88 -7.86 -2.49
CA GLY A 13 4.55 -6.57 -1.89
C GLY A 13 3.19 -5.99 -2.31
N ARG A 14 2.24 -6.84 -2.74
CA ARG A 14 0.85 -6.46 -2.99
C ARG A 14 -0.05 -6.87 -1.83
N LEU A 15 -1.28 -6.38 -1.79
CA LEU A 15 -2.28 -6.75 -0.79
C LEU A 15 -3.08 -7.96 -1.27
N LYS A 16 -3.09 -9.04 -0.49
CA LYS A 16 -3.87 -10.25 -0.78
C LYS A 16 -5.36 -9.97 -0.60
N ASN A 17 -6.20 -10.66 -1.36
CA ASN A 17 -7.61 -10.79 -1.01
C ASN A 17 -7.73 -11.56 0.33
N THR A 18 -8.37 -10.96 1.33
CA THR A 18 -8.44 -11.50 2.70
C THR A 18 -9.74 -12.25 2.98
N LEU A 19 -10.65 -12.31 2.01
CA LEU A 19 -11.87 -13.09 2.10
C LEU A 19 -11.54 -14.59 1.98
N SER A 20 -12.23 -15.39 2.77
CA SER A 20 -12.09 -16.86 2.80
C SER A 20 -13.43 -17.52 3.12
N ASP A 21 -14.53 -16.88 2.73
CA ASP A 21 -15.90 -17.29 3.04
C ASP A 21 -16.59 -18.03 1.88
N GLY A 22 -15.83 -18.35 0.82
CA GLY A 22 -16.28 -18.97 -0.41
C GLY A 22 -16.87 -17.99 -1.41
N THR A 23 -16.81 -16.68 -1.14
CA THR A 23 -17.26 -15.62 -2.08
C THR A 23 -16.11 -14.86 -2.73
N GLU A 24 -14.88 -15.14 -2.32
CA GLU A 24 -13.66 -14.51 -2.81
C GLU A 24 -13.38 -14.77 -4.29
N ALA A 25 -12.83 -13.76 -4.96
CA ALA A 25 -12.10 -13.98 -6.20
C ALA A 25 -10.73 -14.60 -5.86
N GLU A 26 -10.33 -15.60 -6.63
CA GLU A 26 -9.01 -16.23 -6.55
C GLU A 26 -8.05 -15.60 -7.56
N ASN A 27 -6.75 -15.75 -7.31
CA ASN A 27 -5.66 -15.30 -8.18
C ASN A 27 -5.68 -13.79 -8.50
N VAL A 28 -6.13 -12.98 -7.55
CA VAL A 28 -6.13 -11.53 -7.63
C VAL A 28 -5.65 -10.89 -6.33
N ASP A 29 -4.63 -10.05 -6.45
CA ASP A 29 -4.17 -9.14 -5.41
C ASP A 29 -4.63 -7.70 -5.71
N VAL A 30 -4.40 -6.79 -4.78
CA VAL A 30 -4.51 -5.34 -4.96
C VAL A 30 -3.12 -4.70 -4.86
N GLU A 31 -2.72 -3.95 -5.87
CA GLU A 31 -1.47 -3.20 -5.91
C GLU A 31 -1.72 -1.73 -5.58
N LEU A 32 -1.01 -1.20 -4.59
CA LEU A 32 -1.00 0.22 -4.28
C LEU A 32 -0.04 0.96 -5.21
N LEU A 33 -0.44 2.15 -5.64
CA LEU A 33 0.34 3.00 -6.52
C LEU A 33 0.48 4.39 -5.90
N ASN A 34 1.62 5.00 -6.13
CA ASN A 34 1.89 6.37 -5.75
C ASN A 34 1.34 7.37 -6.79
N THR A 35 1.55 8.67 -6.59
CA THR A 35 1.02 9.72 -7.47
C THR A 35 1.59 9.73 -8.89
N ARG A 36 2.66 8.97 -9.14
CA ARG A 36 3.24 8.72 -10.45
C ARG A 36 2.77 7.41 -11.07
N PHE A 37 1.75 6.77 -10.48
CA PHE A 37 1.25 5.44 -10.85
C PHE A 37 2.33 4.35 -10.82
N THR A 38 3.37 4.55 -10.00
CA THR A 38 4.41 3.54 -9.76
C THR A 38 4.00 2.69 -8.55
N PRO A 39 4.18 1.35 -8.59
CA PRO A 39 3.88 0.47 -7.46
C PRO A 39 4.58 0.89 -6.17
N ILE A 40 3.83 0.86 -5.07
CA ILE A 40 4.37 0.93 -3.71
C ILE A 40 4.54 -0.50 -3.23
N ASN A 41 5.77 -1.02 -3.30
CA ASN A 41 6.05 -2.40 -2.92
C ASN A 41 6.06 -2.56 -1.39
N LEU A 42 5.14 -3.33 -0.82
CA LEU A 42 4.99 -3.51 0.63
C LEU A 42 5.81 -4.68 1.22
N ALA A 43 6.65 -5.35 0.42
CA ALA A 43 7.33 -6.59 0.82
C ALA A 43 8.34 -6.39 1.98
N GLU A 44 8.68 -5.15 2.32
CA GLU A 44 9.61 -4.81 3.40
C GLU A 44 9.10 -3.63 4.23
N THR A 45 9.36 -3.63 5.54
CA THR A 45 9.10 -2.47 6.37
C THR A 45 10.23 -1.45 6.18
N PRO A 46 9.96 -0.18 5.81
CA PRO A 46 11.01 0.81 5.68
C PRO A 46 11.69 1.10 7.03
N ALA A 47 12.98 1.41 6.97
CA ALA A 47 13.67 1.98 8.12
C ALA A 47 13.26 3.45 8.30
N VAL A 48 13.00 3.85 9.54
CA VAL A 48 12.75 5.24 9.94
C VAL A 48 13.96 5.72 10.72
N ALA A 49 14.63 6.74 10.20
CA ALA A 49 15.76 7.38 10.88
C ALA A 49 15.30 8.21 12.08
N ALA A 50 16.23 8.54 12.98
CA ALA A 50 15.93 9.30 14.20
C ALA A 50 15.39 10.72 13.92
N ASP A 51 15.66 11.26 12.73
CA ASP A 51 15.15 12.56 12.26
C ASP A 51 13.79 12.46 11.52
N GLY A 52 13.14 11.30 11.58
CA GLY A 52 11.86 11.05 10.92
C GLY A 52 11.96 10.71 9.43
N THR A 53 13.16 10.69 8.84
CA THR A 53 13.36 10.32 7.43
C THR A 53 13.05 8.84 7.21
N ILE A 54 12.20 8.55 6.21
CA ILE A 54 11.84 7.19 5.82
C ILE A 54 12.76 6.77 4.66
N ALA A 55 13.58 5.74 4.88
CA ALA A 55 14.51 5.24 3.86
C ALA A 55 13.80 4.27 2.90
N ARG A 56 13.17 4.80 1.84
CA ARG A 56 12.67 4.02 0.70
C ARG A 56 12.58 4.86 -0.58
N PRO A 57 13.00 4.34 -1.76
CA PRO A 57 12.90 5.07 -3.03
C PRO A 57 11.44 5.24 -3.52
N ASP A 58 10.52 4.36 -3.11
CA ASP A 58 9.11 4.39 -3.55
C ASP A 58 8.19 5.16 -2.61
N VAL A 59 8.70 5.57 -1.44
CA VAL A 59 7.97 6.43 -0.50
C VAL A 59 8.04 7.84 -1.05
N ILE A 60 6.92 8.33 -1.58
CA ILE A 60 6.84 9.73 -1.98
C ILE A 60 6.83 10.57 -0.69
N PRO A 61 7.85 11.42 -0.46
CA PRO A 61 7.78 12.42 0.59
C PRO A 61 6.63 13.37 0.23
N VAL A 62 5.68 13.50 1.15
CA VAL A 62 4.52 14.35 0.99
C VAL A 62 4.98 15.77 1.28
N ALA A 63 4.87 16.67 0.30
CA ALA A 63 5.07 18.08 0.55
C ALA A 63 3.99 18.54 1.53
N VAL A 64 4.41 19.01 2.70
CA VAL A 64 3.52 19.37 3.81
C VAL A 64 2.87 20.73 3.57
N ALA A 65 1.62 20.82 4.01
CA ALA A 65 0.81 22.00 4.32
C ALA A 65 0.48 22.97 3.16
N GLU A 66 -0.77 22.92 2.70
CA GLU A 66 -1.48 24.11 2.23
C GLU A 66 -1.42 25.21 3.32
N GLN A 67 -1.71 26.46 2.96
CA GLN A 67 -1.57 27.62 3.86
C GLN A 67 -2.34 27.52 5.19
N ASP A 68 -3.30 26.59 5.30
CA ASP A 68 -4.14 26.31 6.45
C ASP A 68 -3.64 25.16 7.35
N GLY A 69 -2.50 24.56 7.01
CA GLY A 69 -1.94 23.40 7.74
C GLY A 69 -2.53 22.05 7.32
N SER A 70 -3.35 22.00 6.27
CA SER A 70 -3.88 20.74 5.72
C SER A 70 -2.92 20.08 4.74
N ALA A 71 -2.92 18.75 4.67
CA ALA A 71 -2.16 17.99 3.70
C ALA A 71 -3.02 16.89 3.07
N SER A 72 -2.98 16.77 1.75
CA SER A 72 -3.62 15.68 1.01
C SER A 72 -2.55 14.70 0.51
N LEU A 73 -2.77 13.41 0.75
CA LEU A 73 -1.86 12.34 0.36
C LEU A 73 -2.59 11.38 -0.60
N PRO A 74 -2.53 11.63 -1.92
CA PRO A 74 -3.23 10.79 -2.87
C PRO A 74 -2.47 9.48 -3.12
N PHE A 75 -3.22 8.38 -3.11
CA PHE A 75 -2.78 7.05 -3.50
C PHE A 75 -3.81 6.42 -4.41
N TYR A 76 -3.38 5.46 -5.22
CA TYR A 76 -4.27 4.68 -6.07
C TYR A 76 -4.13 3.20 -5.76
N ALA A 77 -5.15 2.43 -6.13
CA ALA A 77 -5.15 0.99 -6.03
C ALA A 77 -5.67 0.40 -7.34
N ARG A 78 -5.11 -0.74 -7.75
CA ARG A 78 -5.61 -1.53 -8.89
C ARG A 78 -5.59 -3.01 -8.55
N TYR A 79 -6.47 -3.79 -9.19
CA TYR A 79 -6.35 -5.24 -9.17
C TYR A 79 -5.11 -5.69 -9.95
N TYR A 80 -4.48 -6.75 -9.46
CA TYR A 80 -3.34 -7.40 -10.10
C TYR A 80 -3.61 -8.91 -10.15
N ALA A 81 -3.74 -9.45 -11.36
CA ALA A 81 -3.90 -10.88 -11.55
C ALA A 81 -2.58 -11.60 -11.25
N THR A 82 -2.60 -12.55 -10.31
CA THR A 82 -1.42 -13.37 -9.95
C THR A 82 -1.37 -14.67 -10.76
N ASP A 83 -2.51 -15.09 -11.31
CA ASP A 83 -2.71 -16.16 -12.28
C ASP A 83 -4.06 -15.91 -13.00
N ALA A 84 -4.68 -16.93 -13.59
CA ALA A 84 -6.04 -16.89 -14.11
C ALA A 84 -7.04 -16.55 -13.00
N ALA A 85 -7.40 -15.27 -12.91
CA ALA A 85 -8.34 -14.74 -11.92
C ALA A 85 -9.73 -15.36 -12.07
N THR A 86 -10.35 -15.70 -10.94
CA THR A 86 -11.74 -16.16 -10.91
C THR A 86 -12.67 -15.02 -10.52
N ALA A 87 -13.96 -15.17 -10.85
CA ALA A 87 -14.96 -14.19 -10.44
C ALA A 87 -15.27 -14.32 -8.94
N GLY A 88 -15.35 -13.19 -8.24
CA GLY A 88 -15.70 -13.16 -6.83
C GLY A 88 -15.44 -11.78 -6.23
N LYS A 89 -15.60 -11.67 -4.91
CA LYS A 89 -15.36 -10.45 -4.16
C LYS A 89 -13.87 -10.30 -3.86
N VAL A 90 -13.41 -9.05 -3.83
CA VAL A 90 -12.07 -8.71 -3.33
C VAL A 90 -12.24 -7.74 -2.17
N ALA A 91 -11.76 -8.14 -1.00
CA ALA A 91 -11.59 -7.24 0.13
C ALA A 91 -10.18 -7.39 0.68
N THR A 92 -9.58 -6.27 1.07
CA THR A 92 -8.26 -6.25 1.66
C THR A 92 -8.12 -5.03 2.55
N TYR A 93 -7.07 -4.98 3.34
CA TYR A 93 -6.75 -3.86 4.20
C TYR A 93 -5.24 -3.72 4.36
N VAL A 94 -4.83 -2.54 4.79
CA VAL A 94 -3.44 -2.24 5.13
C VAL A 94 -3.43 -1.11 6.15
N ASN A 95 -2.55 -1.19 7.13
CA ASN A 95 -2.30 -0.09 8.05
C ASN A 95 -1.28 0.89 7.45
N PHE A 96 -1.34 2.14 7.90
CA PHE A 96 -0.34 3.13 7.52
C PHE A 96 0.14 3.91 8.75
N THR A 97 1.42 4.25 8.73
CA THR A 97 2.06 5.08 9.76
C THR A 97 2.43 6.44 9.18
N VAL A 98 2.08 7.50 9.89
CA VAL A 98 2.56 8.87 9.62
C VAL A 98 3.66 9.19 10.63
N VAL A 99 4.86 9.45 10.12
CA VAL A 99 6.01 9.87 10.93
C VAL A 99 6.09 11.40 10.86
N TYR A 100 6.15 12.03 12.03
CA TYR A 100 6.45 13.45 12.16
C TYR A 100 7.92 13.59 12.57
N PRO A 101 8.68 14.50 11.94
CA PRO A 101 10.04 14.83 12.36
C PRO A 101 10.07 15.57 13.71
#